data_AF-A0A966QWQ9-F1
#
_entry.id   AF-A0A966QWQ9-F1
#
_cell.length_a   1.000
_cell.length_b   1.000
_cell.length_c   1.000
_cell.angle_alpha   90.00
_cell.angle_beta   90.00
_cell.angle_gamma   90.00
#
_symmetry.space_group_name_H-M   'P 1'
#
loop_
_entity.id
_entity.type
_entity.pdbx_description
1 polymer ?
#
loop_
_entity_poly.entity_id
_entity_poly.type
_entity_poly.pdbx_seq_one_letter_code
_entity_poly.pdbx_strand_id
1 'polypeptide(L)'
;MAKSPAWQRKEGKSPSGGLNAKGRASLKAAGHDIKPPQPEGGARKKSFCARMEGMKKKLTSAKTAKDPNSRINKSLRKWKC
;
A
#
# COMPACT_ATOMS: atom_id res chain seq x y z
N MET A 1 1.12 -7.08 -26.67
CA MET A 1 0.93 -7.28 -25.21
C MET A 1 0.36 -5.98 -24.61
N ALA A 2 -0.76 -6.03 -23.90
CA ALA A 2 -1.28 -4.83 -23.23
C ALA A 2 -0.27 -4.32 -22.20
N LYS A 3 0.08 -3.02 -22.25
CA LYS A 3 0.99 -2.42 -21.27
C LYS A 3 0.38 -2.53 -19.88
N SER A 4 1.15 -3.01 -18.90
CA SER A 4 0.67 -3.09 -17.51
C SER A 4 0.17 -1.71 -17.04
N PRO A 5 -0.96 -1.67 -16.31
CA PRO A 5 -1.56 -0.41 -15.89
C PRO A 5 -0.62 0.37 -14.96
N ALA A 6 -0.75 1.71 -14.94
CA ALA A 6 0.18 2.58 -14.22
C ALA A 6 0.25 2.27 -12.72
N TRP A 7 -0.82 1.75 -12.12
CA TRP A 7 -0.86 1.34 -10.70
C TRP A 7 0.08 0.16 -10.38
N GLN A 8 0.41 -0.69 -11.35
CA GLN A 8 1.39 -1.77 -11.19
C GLN A 8 2.82 -1.28 -11.43
N ARG A 9 2.98 -0.25 -12.28
CA ARG A 9 4.28 0.33 -12.67
C ARG A 9 4.84 1.28 -11.60
N LYS A 10 6.13 1.61 -11.73
CA LYS A 10 6.83 2.54 -10.82
C LYS A 10 6.17 3.92 -10.79
N GLU A 11 5.69 4.39 -11.93
CA GLU A 11 5.01 5.68 -12.11
C GLU A 11 3.75 5.85 -11.26
N GLY A 12 3.03 4.77 -10.91
CA GLY A 12 1.83 4.83 -10.08
C GLY A 12 2.10 4.66 -8.58
N LYS A 13 3.33 4.31 -8.19
CA LYS A 13 3.70 4.05 -6.79
C LYS A 13 4.26 5.33 -6.15
N SER A 14 3.82 5.64 -4.93
CA SER A 14 4.40 6.74 -4.17
C SER A 14 5.67 6.31 -3.43
N PRO A 15 6.73 7.14 -3.41
CA PRO A 15 7.92 6.91 -2.58
C PRO A 15 7.59 6.77 -1.09
N SER A 16 6.54 7.47 -0.64
CA SER A 16 6.05 7.47 0.73
C SER A 16 5.27 6.21 1.14
N GLY A 17 4.91 5.34 0.20
CA GLY A 17 4.02 4.19 0.43
C GLY A 17 2.70 4.30 -0.32
N GLY A 18 2.10 3.15 -0.69
CA GLY A 18 0.85 3.08 -1.46
C GLY A 18 0.96 3.61 -2.91
N LEU A 19 -0.20 3.91 -3.50
CA LEU A 19 -0.35 4.50 -4.84
C LEU A 19 -0.41 6.03 -4.78
N ASN A 20 0.17 6.69 -5.79
CA ASN A 20 0.04 8.13 -6.00
C ASN A 20 -1.25 8.46 -6.79
N ALA A 21 -1.48 9.73 -7.13
CA ALA A 21 -2.68 10.16 -7.85
C ALA A 21 -2.84 9.43 -9.21
N LYS A 22 -1.76 9.32 -10.00
CA LYS A 22 -1.75 8.60 -11.29
C LYS A 22 -2.06 7.11 -11.11
N GLY A 23 -1.47 6.48 -10.10
CA GLY A 23 -1.74 5.08 -9.74
C GLY A 23 -3.19 4.88 -9.34
N ARG A 24 -3.77 5.75 -8.50
CA ARG A 24 -5.18 5.67 -8.12
C ARG A 24 -6.11 5.89 -9.31
N ALA A 25 -5.80 6.86 -10.18
CA ALA A 25 -6.57 7.11 -11.40
C ALA A 25 -6.53 5.89 -12.34
N SER A 26 -5.35 5.29 -12.53
CA SER A 26 -5.20 4.07 -13.35
C SER A 26 -5.90 2.86 -12.73
N LEU A 27 -5.93 2.75 -11.40
CA LEU A 27 -6.65 1.68 -10.71
C LEU A 27 -8.17 1.86 -10.83
N LYS A 28 -8.64 3.10 -10.72
CA LYS A 28 -10.05 3.46 -10.95
C LYS A 28 -10.49 3.21 -12.39
N ALA A 29 -9.65 3.53 -13.37
CA ALA A 29 -9.90 3.22 -14.78
C ALA A 29 -9.98 1.70 -15.04
N ALA A 30 -9.34 0.88 -14.20
CA ALA A 30 -9.45 -0.57 -14.23
C ALA A 30 -10.67 -1.11 -13.45
N GLY A 31 -11.59 -0.24 -12.99
CA GLY A 31 -12.81 -0.62 -12.27
C GLY A 31 -12.68 -0.73 -10.75
N HIS A 32 -11.53 -0.34 -10.18
CA HIS A 32 -11.28 -0.44 -8.75
C HIS A 32 -11.17 0.95 -8.10
N ASP A 33 -12.21 1.38 -7.38
CA ASP A 33 -12.17 2.64 -6.63
C ASP A 33 -11.68 2.42 -5.19
N ILE A 34 -10.41 2.75 -4.93
CA ILE A 34 -9.82 2.61 -3.60
C ILE A 34 -9.90 3.91 -2.81
N LYS A 35 -10.36 3.80 -1.56
CA LYS A 35 -10.36 4.92 -0.61
C LYS A 35 -8.93 5.22 -0.12
N PRO A 36 -8.63 6.49 0.22
CA PRO A 36 -7.34 6.85 0.80
C PRO A 36 -7.17 6.23 2.21
N PRO A 37 -5.91 6.11 2.69
CA PRO A 37 -5.60 5.74 4.06
C PRO A 37 -6.34 6.59 5.09
N GLN A 38 -6.72 5.99 6.22
CA GLN A 38 -7.41 6.66 7.33
C GLN A 38 -6.53 6.63 8.59
N PRO A 39 -5.43 7.40 8.64
CA PRO A 39 -4.48 7.36 9.76
C PRO A 39 -5.08 7.82 11.09
N GLU A 40 -6.11 8.67 11.04
CA GLU A 40 -6.88 9.20 12.18
C GLU A 40 -7.55 8.11 13.03
N GLY A 41 -7.86 6.94 12.47
CA GLY A 41 -8.54 5.88 13.22
C GLY A 41 -9.67 5.18 12.46
N GLY A 42 -10.50 4.45 13.19
CA GLY A 42 -11.71 3.80 12.67
C GLY A 42 -11.53 2.36 12.18
N ALA A 43 -12.64 1.76 11.74
CA ALA A 43 -12.72 0.35 11.36
C ALA A 43 -11.75 -0.02 10.21
N ARG A 44 -11.58 0.88 9.23
CA ARG A 44 -10.66 0.64 8.10
C ARG A 44 -9.20 0.56 8.55
N LYS A 45 -8.78 1.45 9.45
CA LYS A 45 -7.43 1.41 10.03
C LYS A 45 -7.21 0.11 10.79
N LYS A 46 -8.13 -0.25 11.70
CA LYS A 46 -8.05 -1.49 12.48
C LYS A 46 -7.91 -2.73 11.58
N SER A 47 -8.77 -2.83 10.55
CA SER A 47 -8.72 -3.93 9.59
C SER A 47 -7.40 -3.96 8.80
N PHE A 48 -6.93 -2.80 8.35
CA PHE A 48 -5.67 -2.69 7.60
C PHE A 48 -4.46 -3.07 8.45
N CYS A 49 -4.31 -2.51 9.67
CA CYS A 49 -3.19 -2.82 10.55
C CYS A 49 -3.15 -4.31 10.87
N ALA A 50 -4.27 -4.91 11.28
CA ALA A 50 -4.33 -6.34 11.60
C ALA A 50 -3.88 -7.24 10.43
N ARG A 51 -4.32 -6.92 9.20
CA ARG A 51 -3.93 -7.68 8.00
C ARG A 51 -2.46 -7.48 7.63
N MET A 52 -2.01 -6.23 7.56
CA MET A 52 -0.68 -5.91 7.06
C MET A 52 0.42 -6.21 8.07
N GLU A 53 0.17 -6.04 9.38
CA GLU A 53 1.10 -6.48 10.43
C GLU A 53 1.21 -7.99 10.47
N GLY A 54 0.07 -8.71 10.33
CA GLY A 54 0.07 -10.17 10.19
C GLY A 54 0.88 -10.65 8.99
N MET A 55 0.73 -9.98 7.84
CA MET A 55 1.52 -10.23 6.63
C MET A 55 3.01 -9.91 6.84
N LYS A 56 3.35 -8.82 7.54
CA LYS A 56 4.73 -8.48 7.92
C LYS A 56 5.35 -9.55 8.80
N LYS A 57 4.58 -10.13 9.72
CA LYS A 57 5.05 -11.15 10.66
C LYS A 57 5.25 -12.52 10.01
N LYS A 58 4.32 -12.95 9.14
CA LYS A 58 4.29 -14.33 8.62
C LYS A 58 4.88 -14.49 7.22
N LEU A 59 4.67 -13.52 6.33
CA LEU A 59 4.95 -13.66 4.90
C LEU A 59 6.09 -12.76 4.41
N THR A 60 6.58 -11.85 5.25
CA THR A 60 7.69 -10.96 4.90
C THR A 60 8.98 -11.49 5.50
N SER A 61 10.03 -11.60 4.68
CA SER A 61 11.35 -12.04 5.16
C SER A 61 11.88 -11.10 6.24
N ALA A 62 12.70 -11.63 7.15
CA ALA A 62 13.28 -10.86 8.25
C ALA A 62 14.02 -9.60 7.77
N LYS A 63 14.73 -9.69 6.63
CA LYS A 63 15.41 -8.56 5.99
C LYS A 63 14.42 -7.45 5.59
N THR A 64 13.36 -7.80 4.87
CA THR A 64 12.36 -6.84 4.38
C THR A 64 11.52 -6.27 5.53
N ALA A 65 11.24 -7.07 6.56
CA ALA A 65 10.50 -6.63 7.74
C ALA A 65 11.30 -5.60 8.57
N LYS A 66 12.63 -5.75 8.64
CA LYS A 66 13.56 -4.83 9.33
C LYS A 66 13.91 -3.59 8.51
N ASP A 67 13.82 -3.64 7.18
CA ASP A 67 14.12 -2.49 6.32
C ASP A 67 13.02 -1.40 6.43
N PRO A 68 13.31 -0.21 7.01
CA PRO A 68 12.32 0.86 7.15
C PRO A 68 11.83 1.41 5.80
N ASN A 69 12.60 1.21 4.74
CA ASN A 69 12.27 1.66 3.39
C ASN A 69 11.50 0.63 2.56
N SER A 70 11.26 -0.56 3.12
CA SER A 70 10.48 -1.60 2.47
C SER A 70 9.04 -1.13 2.22
N ARG A 71 8.42 -1.71 1.18
CA ARG A 71 7.07 -1.32 0.77
C ARG A 71 6.03 -1.55 1.86
N ILE A 72 6.19 -2.62 2.64
CA ILE A 72 5.28 -2.95 3.75
C ILE A 72 5.41 -1.93 4.89
N ASN A 73 6.63 -1.58 5.30
CA ASN A 73 6.87 -0.59 6.36
C ASN A 73 6.40 0.82 5.96
N LYS A 74 6.64 1.22 4.71
CA LYS A 74 6.10 2.48 4.17
C LYS A 74 4.57 2.52 4.20
N SER A 75 3.93 1.38 3.91
CA SER A 75 2.47 1.29 3.92
C SER A 75 1.91 1.38 5.34
N LEU A 76 2.45 0.61 6.28
CA LEU A 76 2.07 0.64 7.70
C LEU A 76 2.19 2.05 8.28
N ARG A 77 3.34 2.70 8.08
CA ARG A 77 3.59 4.07 8.53
C ARG A 77 2.54 5.07 8.01
N LYS A 78 2.09 4.90 6.76
CA LYS A 78 1.07 5.78 6.17
C LYS A 78 -0.31 5.59 6.78
N TRP A 79 -0.58 4.42 7.32
CA TRP A 79 -1.81 4.11 8.06
C TRP A 79 -1.67 4.34 9.57
N LYS A 80 -0.50 4.77 10.05
CA LYS A 80 -0.17 4.87 11.48
C LYS A 80 -0.46 3.54 12.22
N CYS A 81 -0.07 2.46 11.55
CA CYS A 81 0.33 1.19 12.13
C CYS A 81 1.89 1.20 12.14
#